data_AF-A0A0L7LSQ1-F1
#
_entry.id   AF-A0A0L7LSQ1-F1
#
_cell.length_a   1.000
_cell.length_b   1.000
_cell.length_c   1.000
_cell.angle_alpha   90.00
_cell.angle_beta   90.00
_cell.angle_gamma   90.00
#
_symmetry.space_group_name_H-M   'P 1'
#
loop_
_entity.id
_entity.type
_entity.pdbx_description
1 polymer ?
#
loop_
_entity_poly.entity_id
_entity_poly.type
_entity_poly.pdbx_seq_one_letter_code
_entity_poly.pdbx_strand_id
1 'polypeptide(L)'
;MARQQQDVDELFDVKNAFYVGNYQQAINEAQSVSPSSPLIALQRDALLYRAYIAQGNSRIVLQELKTADPMLQPLRTLVEILHNAESLELRAFTLQCLLAMNRPDLARKQLKLLQDVEDDGTLTQLAQAWLNLSQ
;
A
#
# COMPACT_ATOMS: atom_id res chain seq x y z
N MET A 1 -5.69 1.07 48.22
CA MET A 1 -4.94 0.28 47.21
C MET A 1 -5.94 -0.10 46.13
N ALA A 2 -5.98 0.66 45.04
CA ALA A 2 -6.93 0.45 43.95
C ALA A 2 -6.53 -0.83 43.20
N ARG A 3 -7.48 -1.78 43.11
CA ARG A 3 -7.36 -2.97 42.28
C ARG A 3 -7.06 -2.51 40.86
N GLN A 4 -5.85 -2.78 40.36
CA GLN A 4 -5.57 -2.73 38.93
C GLN A 4 -6.45 -3.80 38.30
N GLN A 5 -7.57 -3.37 37.73
CA GLN A 5 -8.33 -4.16 36.77
C GLN A 5 -7.31 -4.52 35.69
N GLN A 6 -6.88 -5.77 35.63
CA GLN A 6 -6.20 -6.29 34.45
C GLN A 6 -7.27 -6.30 33.36
N ASP A 7 -7.50 -5.15 32.73
CA ASP A 7 -8.21 -5.10 31.45
C ASP A 7 -7.39 -5.98 30.52
N VAL A 8 -7.89 -7.18 30.25
CA VAL A 8 -7.31 -8.09 29.29
C VAL A 8 -7.32 -7.32 27.97
N ASP A 9 -6.14 -6.93 27.48
CA ASP A 9 -6.02 -6.24 26.20
C ASP A 9 -6.53 -7.19 25.12
N GLU A 10 -7.75 -6.97 24.64
CA GLU A 10 -8.44 -7.81 23.64
C GLU A 10 -7.63 -7.95 22.35
N LEU A 11 -6.67 -7.03 22.12
CA LEU A 11 -5.80 -7.00 20.95
C LEU A 11 -4.36 -7.43 21.29
N PHE A 12 -4.11 -8.00 22.47
CA PHE A 12 -2.77 -8.38 22.91
C PHE A 12 -2.07 -9.28 21.89
N ASP A 13 -2.74 -10.36 21.45
CA ASP A 13 -2.17 -11.33 20.51
C ASP A 13 -1.93 -10.72 19.13
N VAL A 14 -2.85 -9.86 18.67
CA VAL A 14 -2.73 -9.11 17.40
C VAL A 14 -1.52 -8.18 17.45
N LYS A 15 -1.38 -7.40 18.53
CA LYS A 15 -0.26 -6.47 18.73
C LYS A 15 1.05 -7.23 18.82
N ASN A 16 1.10 -8.30 19.60
CA ASN A 16 2.30 -9.12 19.77
C ASN A 16 2.78 -9.66 18.41
N ALA A 17 1.88 -10.29 17.64
CA ALA A 17 2.21 -10.79 16.32
C ALA A 17 2.65 -9.68 15.35
N PHE A 18 1.98 -8.52 15.40
CA PHE A 18 2.31 -7.35 14.57
C PHE A 18 3.71 -6.80 14.89
N TYR A 19 4.05 -6.61 16.16
CA TYR A 19 5.35 -6.05 16.57
C TYR A 19 6.51 -7.03 16.41
N VAL A 20 6.24 -8.34 16.43
CA VAL A 20 7.22 -9.39 16.08
C VAL A 20 7.44 -9.47 14.56
N GLY A 21 6.60 -8.81 13.76
CA GLY A 21 6.68 -8.84 12.29
C GLY A 21 6.03 -10.09 11.67
N ASN A 22 5.32 -10.89 12.46
CA ASN A 22 4.55 -12.01 11.94
C ASN A 22 3.16 -11.53 11.50
N TYR A 23 3.14 -10.84 10.35
CA TYR A 23 1.92 -10.21 9.83
C TYR A 23 0.83 -11.21 9.46
N GLN A 24 1.17 -12.44 9.08
CA GLN A 24 0.17 -13.46 8.72
C GLN A 24 -0.61 -13.91 9.95
N GLN A 25 0.10 -14.15 11.05
CA GLN A 25 -0.53 -14.45 12.32
C GLN A 25 -1.34 -13.25 12.82
N ALA A 26 -0.80 -12.03 12.72
CA ALA A 26 -1.53 -10.83 13.12
C ALA A 26 -2.88 -10.69 12.40
N ILE A 27 -2.95 -11.00 11.10
CA ILE A 27 -4.20 -11.00 10.32
C ILE A 27 -5.20 -12.05 10.85
N ASN A 28 -4.73 -13.28 11.06
CA ASN A 28 -5.59 -14.37 11.54
C ASN A 28 -6.17 -14.05 12.92
N GLU A 29 -5.34 -13.52 13.84
CA GLU A 29 -5.79 -13.11 15.16
C GLU A 29 -6.73 -11.89 15.10
N ALA A 30 -6.48 -10.92 14.22
CA ALA A 30 -7.40 -9.79 14.07
C ALA A 30 -8.78 -10.23 13.54
N GLN A 31 -8.85 -11.27 12.70
CA GLN A 31 -10.13 -11.79 12.20
C GLN A 31 -10.90 -12.61 13.23
N SER A 32 -10.19 -13.23 14.19
CA SER A 32 -10.80 -14.02 15.26
C SER A 32 -11.31 -13.16 16.43
N VAL A 33 -10.74 -11.97 16.63
CA VAL A 33 -11.15 -11.04 17.69
C VAL A 33 -12.52 -10.42 17.40
N SER A 34 -13.45 -10.65 18.33
CA SER A 34 -14.75 -9.99 18.40
C SER A 34 -14.66 -8.77 19.34
N PRO A 35 -14.57 -7.54 18.81
CA PRO A 35 -14.30 -6.36 19.62
C PRO A 35 -15.50 -5.97 20.49
N SER A 36 -15.26 -5.70 21.78
CA SER A 36 -16.31 -5.31 22.73
C SER A 36 -16.82 -3.87 22.54
N SER A 37 -16.04 -3.02 21.88
CA SER A 37 -16.32 -1.59 21.70
C SER A 37 -15.98 -1.14 20.27
N PRO A 38 -16.70 -0.16 19.70
CA PRO A 38 -16.36 0.41 18.40
C PRO A 38 -14.94 0.98 18.33
N LEU A 39 -14.39 1.46 19.47
CA LEU A 39 -13.01 1.93 19.53
C LEU A 39 -12.00 0.78 19.38
N ILE A 40 -12.29 -0.40 19.96
CA ILE A 40 -11.44 -1.59 19.85
C ILE A 40 -11.54 -2.17 18.44
N ALA A 41 -12.74 -2.16 17.85
CA ALA A 41 -12.94 -2.55 16.46
C ALA A 41 -12.07 -1.72 15.50
N LEU A 42 -12.05 -0.40 15.72
CA LEU A 42 -11.25 0.52 14.92
C LEU A 42 -9.73 0.28 15.07
N GLN A 43 -9.27 0.00 16.29
CA GLN A 43 -7.86 -0.33 16.56
C GLN A 43 -7.45 -1.66 15.92
N ARG A 44 -8.31 -2.67 16.02
CA ARG A 44 -8.14 -3.97 15.36
C ARG A 44 -8.03 -3.80 13.85
N ASP A 45 -8.96 -3.05 13.25
CA ASP A 45 -8.99 -2.80 11.81
C ASP A 45 -7.75 -2.02 11.35
N ALA A 46 -7.30 -1.03 12.13
CA ALA A 46 -6.07 -0.32 11.85
C ALA A 46 -4.83 -1.26 11.85
N LEU A 47 -4.73 -2.19 12.80
CA LEU A 47 -3.64 -3.18 12.83
C LEU A 47 -3.75 -4.18 11.67
N LEU A 48 -4.96 -4.65 11.38
CA LEU A 48 -5.24 -5.56 10.26
C LEU A 48 -4.81 -4.96 8.92
N TYR A 49 -5.25 -3.73 8.62
CA TYR A 49 -4.87 -3.07 7.36
C TYR A 49 -3.38 -2.80 7.29
N ARG A 50 -2.73 -2.39 8.39
CA ARG A 50 -1.27 -2.23 8.43
C ARG A 50 -0.54 -3.55 8.18
N ALA A 51 -1.05 -4.68 8.68
CA ALA A 51 -0.49 -5.99 8.40
C ALA A 51 -0.65 -6.38 6.92
N TYR A 52 -1.80 -6.10 6.30
CA TYR A 52 -2.00 -6.31 4.86
C TYR A 52 -1.05 -5.47 4.00
N ILE A 53 -0.81 -4.20 4.36
CA ILE A 53 0.17 -3.35 3.68
C ILE A 53 1.57 -3.95 3.78
N ALA A 54 1.95 -4.41 4.98
CA ALA A 54 3.28 -4.98 5.21
C ALA A 54 3.52 -6.29 4.43
N GLN A 55 2.46 -7.05 4.12
CA GLN A 55 2.53 -8.23 3.26
C GLN A 55 2.48 -7.92 1.75
N GLY A 56 2.35 -6.65 1.36
CA GLY A 56 2.16 -6.26 -0.04
C GLY A 56 0.75 -6.53 -0.58
N ASN A 57 -0.21 -6.88 0.29
CA ASN A 57 -1.59 -7.13 -0.11
C ASN A 57 -2.43 -5.84 -0.11
N SER A 58 -1.88 -4.81 -0.75
CA SER A 58 -2.43 -3.46 -0.87
C SER A 58 -3.81 -3.42 -1.53
N ARG A 59 -4.12 -4.40 -2.38
CA ARG A 59 -5.41 -4.49 -3.10
C ARG A 59 -6.59 -4.67 -2.16
N ILE A 60 -6.46 -5.53 -1.15
CA ILE A 60 -7.53 -5.78 -0.17
C ILE A 60 -7.80 -4.49 0.62
N VAL A 61 -6.73 -3.80 1.01
CA VAL A 61 -6.82 -2.54 1.77
C VAL A 61 -7.55 -1.46 0.95
N LEU A 62 -7.23 -1.31 -0.34
CA LEU A 62 -7.92 -0.36 -1.22
C LEU A 62 -9.40 -0.72 -1.49
N GLN A 63 -9.76 -2.00 -1.43
CA GLN A 63 -11.13 -2.45 -1.65
C GLN A 63 -12.00 -2.25 -0.40
N GLU A 64 -11.51 -2.70 0.75
CA GLU A 64 -12.24 -2.66 2.03
C GLU A 64 -12.33 -1.23 2.60
N LEU A 65 -11.31 -0.38 2.38
CA LEU A 65 -11.31 1.01 2.88
C LEU A 65 -12.17 1.97 2.04
N LYS A 66 -12.88 1.52 1.00
CA LYS A 66 -13.81 2.37 0.23
C LYS A 66 -15.02 2.82 1.03
N THR A 67 -15.50 1.98 1.93
CA THR A 67 -16.70 2.21 2.75
C THR A 67 -16.39 2.31 4.24
N ALA A 68 -15.11 2.24 4.60
CA ALA A 68 -14.66 2.27 5.99
C ALA A 68 -14.69 3.67 6.61
N ASP A 69 -14.56 3.70 7.94
CA ASP A 69 -14.58 4.91 8.76
C ASP A 69 -13.60 5.99 8.23
N PRO A 70 -14.00 7.28 8.17
CA PRO A 70 -13.13 8.39 7.80
C PRO A 70 -11.77 8.40 8.49
N MET A 71 -11.69 7.86 9.72
CA MET A 71 -10.44 7.79 10.48
C MET A 71 -9.38 6.85 9.89
N LEU A 72 -9.77 5.93 8.99
CA LEU A 72 -8.86 4.99 8.31
C LEU A 72 -8.47 5.44 6.89
N GLN A 73 -9.04 6.54 6.38
CA GLN A 73 -8.71 7.09 5.06
C GLN A 73 -7.22 7.42 4.88
N PRO A 74 -6.47 7.90 5.89
CA PRO A 74 -5.03 8.13 5.73
C PRO A 74 -4.24 6.88 5.33
N LEU A 75 -4.63 5.69 5.82
CA LEU A 75 -4.00 4.43 5.43
C LEU A 75 -4.28 4.10 3.96
N ARG A 76 -5.49 4.41 3.48
CA ARG A 76 -5.83 4.24 2.08
C ARG A 76 -4.98 5.15 1.18
N THR A 77 -4.91 6.44 1.50
CA THR A 77 -4.11 7.41 0.72
C THR A 77 -2.64 7.00 0.68
N LEU A 78 -2.08 6.51 1.80
CA LEU A 78 -0.73 5.97 1.83
C LEU A 78 -0.54 4.81 0.85
N VAL A 79 -1.47 3.86 0.82
CA VAL A 79 -1.42 2.72 -0.10
C VAL A 79 -1.57 3.14 -1.56
N GLU A 80 -2.45 4.11 -1.84
CA GLU A 80 -2.61 4.68 -3.19
C GLU A 80 -1.29 5.32 -3.67
N ILE A 81 -0.62 6.11 -2.83
CA ILE A 81 0.67 6.73 -3.18
C ILE A 81 1.75 5.68 -3.39
N LEU A 82 1.89 4.72 -2.47
CA LEU A 82 2.92 3.68 -2.57
C LEU A 82 2.74 2.82 -3.82
N HIS A 83 1.50 2.42 -4.11
CA HIS A 83 1.20 1.63 -5.30
C HIS A 83 1.44 2.43 -6.58
N ASN A 84 1.11 3.73 -6.58
CA ASN A 84 1.31 4.58 -7.74
C ASN A 84 2.79 4.80 -8.02
N ALA A 85 3.58 5.12 -7.00
CA ALA A 85 5.02 5.34 -7.10
C ALA A 85 5.77 4.11 -7.61
N GLU A 86 5.49 2.92 -7.03
CA GLU A 86 6.08 1.66 -7.49
C GLU A 86 5.72 1.39 -8.96
N SER A 87 4.48 1.70 -9.36
CA SER A 87 4.05 1.51 -10.74
C SER A 87 4.74 2.48 -11.71
N LEU A 88 4.94 3.74 -11.34
CA LEU A 88 5.57 4.76 -12.17
C LEU A 88 7.08 4.50 -12.31
N GLU A 89 7.79 4.23 -11.22
CA GLU A 89 9.23 3.91 -11.23
C GLU A 89 9.52 2.65 -12.06
N LEU A 90 8.73 1.58 -11.86
CA LEU A 90 8.89 0.35 -12.63
C LEU A 90 8.57 0.56 -14.12
N ARG A 91 7.56 1.38 -14.45
CA ARG A 91 7.22 1.73 -15.83
C ARG A 91 8.34 2.52 -16.49
N ALA A 92 8.89 3.52 -15.81
CA ALA A 92 10.03 4.30 -16.29
C ALA A 92 11.28 3.45 -16.49
N PHE A 93 11.58 2.53 -15.56
CA PHE A 93 12.68 1.58 -15.70
C PHE A 93 12.47 0.62 -16.88
N THR A 94 11.25 0.11 -17.05
CA THR A 94 10.89 -0.73 -18.20
C THR A 94 11.11 0.03 -19.52
N LEU A 95 10.73 1.30 -19.58
CA LEU A 95 10.96 2.15 -20.75
C LEU A 95 12.46 2.26 -21.04
N GLN A 96 13.29 2.51 -20.02
CA GLN A 96 14.74 2.57 -20.16
C GLN A 96 15.33 1.24 -20.69
N CYS A 97 14.87 0.09 -20.17
CA CYS A 97 15.26 -1.22 -20.68
C CYS A 97 14.86 -1.43 -22.16
N LEU A 98 13.66 -1.01 -22.56
CA LEU A 98 13.18 -1.13 -23.94
C LEU A 98 14.00 -0.26 -24.91
N LEU A 99 14.43 0.92 -24.47
CA LEU A 99 15.36 1.77 -25.24
C LEU A 99 16.73 1.10 -25.37
N ALA A 100 17.26 0.53 -24.28
CA ALA A 100 18.52 -0.23 -24.33
C ALA A 100 18.45 -1.46 -25.24
N MET A 101 17.27 -2.08 -25.39
CA MET A 101 17.01 -3.18 -26.32
C MET A 101 16.76 -2.73 -27.77
N ASN A 102 16.92 -1.44 -28.08
CA ASN A 102 16.65 -0.85 -29.40
C ASN A 102 15.20 -1.07 -29.88
N ARG A 103 14.23 -1.02 -28.94
CA ARG A 103 12.78 -1.16 -29.20
C ARG A 103 12.02 0.13 -28.86
N PRO A 104 12.27 1.24 -29.59
CA PRO A 104 11.64 2.54 -29.30
C PRO A 104 10.11 2.51 -29.47
N ASP A 105 9.58 1.62 -30.31
CA ASP A 105 8.13 1.47 -30.51
C ASP A 105 7.41 1.02 -29.24
N LEU A 106 8.02 0.08 -28.50
CA LEU A 106 7.47 -0.41 -27.24
C LEU A 106 7.69 0.62 -26.14
N ALA A 107 8.83 1.32 -26.15
CA ALA A 107 9.11 2.40 -25.23
C ALA A 107 8.06 3.53 -25.34
N ARG A 108 7.61 3.89 -26.56
CA ARG A 108 6.52 4.87 -26.75
C ARG A 108 5.20 4.40 -26.16
N LYS A 109 4.86 3.11 -26.29
CA LYS A 109 3.67 2.56 -25.65
C LYS A 109 3.76 2.64 -24.14
N GLN A 110 4.93 2.33 -23.59
CA GLN A 110 5.17 2.40 -22.15
C GLN A 110 5.10 3.83 -21.63
N LEU A 111 5.56 4.81 -22.42
CA LEU A 111 5.46 6.22 -22.09
C LEU A 111 4.00 6.69 -21.99
N LYS A 112 3.14 6.27 -22.92
CA LYS A 112 1.69 6.58 -22.84
C LYS A 112 1.08 6.05 -21.54
N LEU A 113 1.41 4.82 -21.16
CA LEU A 113 0.94 4.25 -19.91
C LEU A 113 1.48 4.96 -18.66
N LEU A 114 2.64 5.61 -18.77
CA LEU A 114 3.20 6.44 -17.71
C LEU A 114 2.44 7.78 -17.62
N GLN A 115 2.14 8.40 -18.77
CA GLN A 115 1.35 9.63 -18.88
C GLN A 115 -0.11 9.45 -18.45
N ASP A 116 -0.71 8.29 -18.74
CA ASP A 116 -2.08 7.96 -18.30
C ASP A 116 -2.20 7.93 -16.76
N VAL A 117 -1.08 7.67 -16.08
CA VAL A 117 -1.02 7.62 -14.62
C VAL A 117 -0.66 9.00 -14.05
N GLU A 118 0.39 9.63 -14.58
CA GLU A 118 0.83 10.97 -14.19
C GLU A 118 1.54 11.67 -15.36
N ASP A 119 0.85 12.57 -16.07
CA ASP A 119 1.37 13.22 -17.29
C ASP A 119 2.42 14.30 -17.00
N ASP A 120 2.24 15.07 -15.92
CA ASP A 120 3.10 16.19 -15.54
C ASP A 120 4.19 15.84 -14.51
N GLY A 121 4.24 14.57 -14.08
CA GLY A 121 5.25 14.06 -13.15
C GLY A 121 6.68 14.22 -13.68
N THR A 122 7.63 14.54 -12.80
CA THR A 122 9.05 14.69 -13.15
C THR A 122 9.62 13.44 -13.80
N LEU A 123 9.18 12.26 -13.35
CA LEU A 123 9.56 10.97 -13.92
C LEU A 123 9.04 10.79 -15.35
N THR A 124 7.83 11.29 -15.63
CA THR A 124 7.22 11.25 -16.96
C THR A 124 7.92 12.16 -17.95
N GLN A 125 8.26 13.37 -17.52
CA GLN A 125 9.08 14.29 -18.32
C GLN A 125 10.48 13.72 -18.60
N LEU A 126 11.11 13.07 -17.61
CA LEU A 126 12.40 12.41 -17.77
C LEU A 126 12.33 11.23 -18.75
N ALA A 127 11.29 10.39 -18.64
CA ALA A 127 11.06 9.28 -19.56
C ALA A 127 10.81 9.75 -21.01
N GLN A 128 10.06 10.85 -21.17
CA GLN A 128 9.86 11.50 -22.46
C GLN A 128 11.18 12.03 -23.05
N ALA A 129 12.06 12.60 -22.22
CA ALA A 129 13.37 13.08 -22.64
C ALA A 129 14.29 11.92 -23.09
N TRP A 130 14.34 10.81 -22.35
CA TRP A 130 15.11 9.62 -22.75
C TRP A 130 14.68 9.09 -24.12
N LEU A 131 13.37 9.05 -24.36
CA LEU A 131 12.82 8.58 -25.63
C LEU A 131 13.12 9.54 -26.80
N ASN A 132 13.26 10.83 -26.54
CA ASN A 132 13.67 11.82 -27.54
C ASN A 132 15.16 11.77 -27.83
N LEU A 133 15.99 11.40 -26.85
CA LEU A 133 17.44 11.23 -27.03
C LEU A 133 17.82 9.92 -27.74
N SER A 134 16.96 8.90 -27.67
CA SER A 134 17.17 7.61 -28.35
C SER A 134 16.70 7.58 -29.81
N GLN A 135 16.17 8.70 -30.32
CA GLN A 135 15.76 8.88 -31.72
C GLN A 135 16.94 9.37 -32.56
#